data_AF-A0A9W4H2G8-F1
#
_entry.id   AF-A0A9W4H2G8-F1
#
_cell.length_a   1.000
_cell.length_b   1.000
_cell.length_c   1.000
_cell.angle_alpha   90.00
_cell.angle_beta   90.00
_cell.angle_gamma   90.00
#
_symmetry.space_group_name_H-M   'P 1'
#
loop_
_entity.id
_entity.type
_entity.pdbx_description
1 polymer ?
#
loop_
_entity_poly.entity_id
_entity_poly.type
_entity_poly.pdbx_seq_one_letter_code
_entity_poly.pdbx_strand_id
1 'polypeptide(L)'
;MSGRMDQEVALLEESARHQPRRQPRSVQRGDGEDELCEFAVPHLQSGRLALDETVVDGFEHIVDAFLGMLHGGNTGKMIVRDRAEAWSGRGKHSRGSARGAEVRA
;
A
#
# COMPACT_ATOMS: atom_id res chain seq x y z
N MET A 1 -49.60 -5.41 -19.45
CA MET A 1 -48.22 -5.36 -19.99
C MET A 1 -47.19 -5.45 -18.84
N SER A 2 -47.37 -6.38 -17.88
CA SER A 2 -46.67 -6.37 -16.57
C SER A 2 -45.95 -7.67 -16.23
N GLY A 3 -45.64 -8.51 -17.22
CA GLY A 3 -44.92 -9.79 -17.01
C GLY A 3 -43.65 -9.94 -17.86
N ARG A 4 -43.29 -8.90 -18.63
CA ARG A 4 -42.10 -8.91 -19.51
C ARG A 4 -40.87 -8.31 -18.82
N MET A 5 -41.08 -7.36 -17.91
CA MET A 5 -40.00 -6.73 -17.13
C MET A 5 -39.45 -7.69 -16.06
N ASP A 6 -40.31 -8.50 -15.41
CA ASP A 6 -39.88 -9.44 -14.36
C ASP A 6 -38.92 -10.52 -14.87
N GLN A 7 -39.06 -10.93 -16.14
CA GLN A 7 -38.12 -11.87 -16.78
C GLN A 7 -36.77 -11.21 -17.09
N GLU A 8 -36.73 -9.91 -17.35
CA GLU A 8 -35.48 -9.20 -17.65
C GLU A 8 -34.65 -9.01 -16.37
N VAL A 9 -35.28 -8.69 -15.23
CA VAL A 9 -34.59 -8.60 -13.93
C VAL A 9 -34.07 -9.96 -13.46
N ALA A 10 -34.84 -11.03 -13.66
CA ALA A 10 -34.41 -12.39 -13.32
C ALA A 10 -33.19 -12.83 -14.14
N LEU A 11 -33.16 -12.53 -15.45
CA LEU A 11 -32.03 -12.86 -16.33
C LEU A 11 -30.77 -12.04 -16.01
N LEU A 12 -30.92 -10.81 -15.51
CA LEU A 12 -29.81 -9.97 -15.06
C LEU A 12 -29.21 -10.47 -13.73
N GLU A 13 -30.02 -10.90 -12.76
CA GLU A 13 -29.53 -11.47 -11.50
C GLU A 13 -28.85 -12.83 -11.66
N GLU A 14 -29.29 -13.64 -12.61
CA GLU A 14 -28.67 -14.93 -12.93
C GLU A 14 -27.32 -14.74 -13.66
N SER A 15 -27.22 -13.73 -14.54
CA SER A 15 -25.97 -13.35 -15.21
C SER A 15 -24.92 -12.78 -14.24
N ALA A 16 -25.33 -12.11 -13.17
CA ALA A 16 -24.42 -11.58 -12.16
C ALA A 16 -23.77 -12.67 -11.29
N ARG A 17 -24.48 -13.80 -11.05
CA ARG A 17 -23.93 -14.96 -10.34
C ARG A 17 -22.91 -15.76 -11.16
N HIS A 18 -22.88 -15.53 -12.48
CA HIS A 18 -21.98 -16.18 -13.42
C HIS A 18 -20.82 -15.31 -13.87
N GLN A 19 -20.62 -14.10 -13.35
CA GLN A 19 -19.35 -13.41 -13.58
C GLN A 19 -18.25 -14.23 -12.89
N PRO A 20 -17.38 -14.96 -13.64
CA PRO A 20 -16.29 -15.66 -13.01
C PRO A 20 -15.46 -14.59 -12.31
N ARG A 21 -15.18 -14.78 -11.01
CA ARG A 21 -14.21 -13.96 -10.29
C ARG A 21 -13.03 -13.80 -11.23
N ARG A 22 -12.77 -12.58 -11.70
CA ARG A 22 -11.63 -12.31 -12.58
C ARG A 22 -10.43 -12.86 -11.83
N GLN A 23 -9.94 -14.03 -12.26
CA GLN A 23 -8.75 -14.58 -11.66
C GLN A 23 -7.70 -13.49 -11.85
N PRO A 24 -7.05 -13.01 -10.78
CA PRO A 24 -6.00 -12.03 -10.93
C PRO A 24 -4.99 -12.66 -11.90
N ARG A 25 -4.72 -11.96 -13.01
CA ARG A 25 -3.69 -12.40 -13.95
C ARG A 25 -2.45 -12.70 -13.12
N SER A 26 -1.89 -13.89 -13.29
CA SER A 26 -0.60 -14.24 -12.72
C SER A 26 0.38 -13.16 -13.15
N VAL A 27 0.73 -12.26 -12.22
CA VAL A 27 1.76 -11.26 -12.46
C VAL A 27 3.04 -12.08 -12.58
N GLN A 28 3.58 -12.16 -13.80
CA GLN A 28 4.90 -12.74 -14.01
C GLN A 28 5.86 -11.88 -13.19
N ARG A 29 6.43 -12.45 -12.13
CA ARG A 29 7.49 -11.79 -11.37
C ARG A 29 8.68 -11.58 -12.32
N GLY A 30 9.21 -10.36 -12.36
CA GLY A 30 10.39 -10.07 -13.16
C GLY A 30 11.63 -10.80 -12.63
N ASP A 31 12.59 -11.09 -13.50
CA ASP A 31 13.78 -11.89 -13.18
C ASP A 31 14.60 -11.35 -11.99
N GLY A 32 14.48 -10.06 -11.65
CA GLY A 32 15.19 -9.42 -10.53
C GLY A 32 14.41 -9.35 -9.21
N GLU A 33 13.17 -9.81 -9.15
CA GLU A 33 12.35 -9.72 -7.92
C GLU A 33 12.86 -10.63 -6.81
N ASP A 34 13.34 -11.81 -7.18
CA ASP A 34 13.86 -12.80 -6.22
C ASP A 34 15.19 -12.33 -5.63
N GLU A 35 16.12 -11.85 -6.45
CA GLU A 35 17.39 -11.24 -6.02
C GLU A 35 17.14 -10.03 -5.10
N LEU A 36 16.18 -9.17 -5.46
CA LEU A 36 15.79 -8.03 -4.64
C LEU A 36 15.24 -8.48 -3.29
N CYS A 37 14.40 -9.52 -3.24
CA CYS A 37 13.85 -10.02 -1.97
C CYS A 37 14.96 -10.64 -1.10
N GLU A 38 15.83 -11.46 -1.70
CA GLU A 38 16.97 -12.08 -1.01
C GLU A 38 17.88 -11.03 -0.36
N PHE A 39 18.12 -9.93 -1.06
CA PHE A 39 18.85 -8.79 -0.53
C PHE A 39 18.03 -7.98 0.48
N ALA A 40 16.87 -7.46 0.10
CA ALA A 40 16.15 -6.44 0.85
C ALA A 40 15.56 -6.96 2.16
N VAL A 41 14.98 -8.18 2.18
CA VAL A 41 14.28 -8.73 3.36
C VAL A 41 15.18 -8.78 4.61
N PRO A 42 16.36 -9.42 4.60
CA PRO A 42 17.22 -9.45 5.79
C PRO A 42 17.76 -8.07 6.16
N HIS A 43 17.95 -7.16 5.20
CA HIS A 43 18.41 -5.80 5.48
C HIS A 43 17.32 -4.91 6.11
N LEU A 44 16.07 -5.09 5.71
CA LEU A 44 14.90 -4.47 6.36
C LEU A 44 14.72 -4.99 7.79
N GLN A 45 14.80 -6.31 7.98
CA GLN A 45 14.66 -6.94 9.30
C GLN A 45 15.77 -6.52 10.28
N SER A 46 17.01 -6.37 9.77
CA SER A 46 18.14 -5.92 10.59
C SER A 46 18.20 -4.40 10.79
N GLY A 47 17.32 -3.63 10.15
CA GLY A 47 17.32 -2.16 10.18
C GLY A 47 18.50 -1.51 9.44
N ARG A 48 19.24 -2.28 8.62
CA ARG A 48 20.32 -1.76 7.77
C ARG A 48 19.80 -1.08 6.51
N LEU A 49 18.60 -1.43 6.06
CA LEU A 49 17.85 -0.70 5.04
C LEU A 49 16.81 0.18 5.73
N ALA A 50 16.91 1.50 5.55
CA ALA A 50 15.94 2.44 6.10
C ALA A 50 14.59 2.30 5.39
N LEU A 51 13.51 2.26 6.18
CA LEU A 51 12.15 2.19 5.68
C LEU A 51 11.53 3.58 5.76
N ASP A 52 11.57 4.31 4.66
CA ASP A 52 10.86 5.58 4.52
C ASP A 52 9.42 5.32 4.08
N GLU A 53 8.46 5.80 4.87
CA GLU A 53 7.03 5.66 4.58
C GLU A 53 6.30 6.97 4.82
N THR A 54 5.30 7.22 3.99
CA THR A 54 4.31 8.27 4.18
C THR A 54 2.98 7.59 4.45
N VAL A 55 2.44 7.76 5.64
CA VAL A 55 1.20 7.09 6.03
C VAL A 55 0.06 8.08 6.19
N VAL A 56 -1.04 7.78 5.51
CA VAL A 56 -2.32 8.50 5.58
C VAL A 56 -3.33 7.57 6.25
N ASP A 57 -4.01 8.07 7.27
CA ASP A 57 -5.09 7.33 7.94
C ASP A 57 -6.44 7.69 7.31
N GLY A 58 -7.35 6.73 7.24
CA GLY A 58 -8.66 6.88 6.64
C GLY A 58 -8.66 6.47 5.17
N PHE A 59 -9.50 5.50 4.82
CA PHE A 59 -9.64 5.06 3.43
C PHE A 59 -10.26 6.15 2.54
N GLU A 60 -11.06 7.03 3.12
CA GLU A 60 -11.63 8.22 2.48
C GLU A 60 -10.57 9.15 1.86
N HIS A 61 -9.34 9.12 2.39
CA HIS A 61 -8.23 9.95 1.92
C HIS A 61 -7.37 9.29 0.82
N ILE A 62 -7.79 8.13 0.29
CA ILE A 62 -7.00 7.40 -0.71
C ILE A 62 -6.74 8.22 -1.99
N VAL A 63 -7.71 9.02 -2.43
CA VAL A 63 -7.59 9.84 -3.64
C VAL A 63 -6.59 10.97 -3.40
N ASP A 64 -6.70 11.67 -2.27
CA ASP A 64 -5.78 12.75 -1.89
C ASP A 64 -4.36 12.25 -1.71
N ALA A 65 -4.20 11.08 -1.07
CA ALA A 65 -2.91 10.41 -0.93
C ALA A 65 -2.31 10.10 -2.31
N PHE A 66 -3.07 9.44 -3.18
CA PHE A 66 -2.60 9.09 -4.52
C PHE A 66 -2.21 10.33 -5.34
N LEU A 67 -2.99 11.40 -5.29
CA LEU A 67 -2.65 12.66 -5.95
C LEU A 67 -1.40 13.29 -5.32
N GLY A 68 -1.28 13.30 -4.00
CA GLY A 68 -0.09 13.76 -3.29
C GLY A 68 1.16 13.00 -3.74
N MET A 69 1.07 11.69 -3.97
CA MET A 69 2.16 10.89 -4.52
C MET A 69 2.59 11.34 -5.91
N LEU A 70 1.64 11.57 -6.82
CA LEU A 70 1.95 11.98 -8.18
C LEU A 70 2.60 13.37 -8.24
N HIS A 71 2.35 14.22 -7.25
CA HIS A 71 3.00 15.52 -7.10
C HIS A 71 4.34 15.46 -6.32
N GLY A 72 4.79 14.27 -5.92
CA GLY A 72 6.03 14.10 -5.16
C GLY A 72 5.92 14.47 -3.67
N GLY A 73 4.71 14.53 -3.12
CA GLY A 73 4.45 14.87 -1.72
C GLY A 73 4.68 13.72 -0.72
N ASN A 74 5.19 12.57 -1.17
CA ASN A 74 5.51 11.45 -0.31
C ASN A 74 7.02 11.18 -0.28
N THR A 75 7.48 10.63 0.83
CA THR A 75 8.82 10.05 0.97
C THR A 75 8.67 8.54 1.10
N GLY A 76 9.29 7.81 0.17
CA GLY A 76 9.29 6.34 0.17
C GLY A 76 7.92 5.74 -0.12
N LYS A 77 7.48 4.78 0.71
CA LYS A 77 6.25 4.04 0.47
C LYS A 77 5.03 4.83 0.96
N MET A 78 4.10 5.13 0.06
CA MET A 78 2.79 5.64 0.45
C MET A 78 1.89 4.51 0.95
N ILE A 79 1.34 4.66 2.15
CA ILE A 79 0.42 3.70 2.77
C ILE A 79 -0.85 4.45 3.19
N VAL A 80 -2.01 3.91 2.80
CA VAL A 80 -3.31 4.38 3.32
C VAL A 80 -3.84 3.31 4.29
N ARG A 81 -4.03 3.68 5.55
CA ARG A 81 -4.54 2.78 6.60
C ARG A 81 -6.02 3.00 6.82
N ASP A 82 -6.81 1.94 6.62
CA ASP A 82 -8.27 1.95 6.82
C ASP A 82 -8.66 2.13 8.30
N ARG A 83 -8.03 1.38 9.20
CA ARG A 83 -8.23 1.51 10.65
C ARG A 83 -6.93 1.91 11.33
N ALA A 84 -6.99 2.98 12.13
CA ALA A 84 -5.94 3.31 13.09
C ALA A 84 -5.95 2.31 14.26
N GLU A 85 -5.77 1.01 13.99
CA GLU A 85 -5.30 0.12 15.04
C GLU A 85 -3.79 0.31 15.14
N ALA A 86 -3.38 0.78 16.33
CA ALA A 86 -2.00 1.03 16.68
C ALA A 86 -1.16 -0.23 16.44
N TRP A 87 -0.46 -0.26 15.30
CA TRP A 87 0.75 -1.05 15.18
C TRP A 87 1.73 -0.53 16.24
N SER A 88 1.67 -1.12 17.44
CA SER A 88 2.65 -0.93 18.49
C SER A 88 3.90 -1.78 18.19
N GLY A 89 4.51 -1.49 17.04
CA GLY A 89 5.82 -2.00 16.66
C GLY A 89 6.89 -1.38 17.55
N ARG A 90 7.12 -1.97 18.72
CA ARG A 90 8.21 -1.65 19.62
C ARG A 90 9.54 -2.01 18.95
N GLY A 91 10.14 -1.05 18.25
CA GLY A 91 11.50 -1.11 17.72
C GLY A 91 12.18 0.24 17.92
N LYS A 92 13.10 0.30 18.89
CA LYS A 92 13.85 1.51 19.26
C LYS A 92 14.72 1.98 18.08
N HIS A 93 14.34 3.06 17.41
CA HIS A 93 15.30 3.91 16.72
C HIS A 93 15.43 5.22 17.49
N SER A 94 16.24 5.16 18.55
CA SER A 94 16.79 6.33 19.19
C SER A 94 17.60 7.12 18.15
N ARG A 95 17.00 8.17 17.59
CA ARG A 95 17.75 9.23 16.92
C ARG A 95 18.58 9.94 17.99
N GLY A 96 19.86 9.59 18.03
CA GLY A 96 20.88 10.38 18.71
C GLY A 96 20.92 11.77 18.09
N SER A 97 20.48 12.75 18.87
CA SER A 97 20.72 14.16 18.65
C SER A 97 22.23 14.41 18.73
N ALA A 98 22.86 14.65 17.59
CA ALA A 98 24.19 15.24 17.51
C ALA A 98 24.21 16.25 16.35
N ARG A 99 23.65 17.43 16.59
CA ARG A 99 24.02 18.65 15.84
C ARG A 99 24.49 19.67 16.86
N GLY A 100 25.81 19.76 16.97
CA GLY A 100 26.54 20.62 17.90
C GLY A 100 28.03 20.32 17.79
N ALA A 101 28.57 20.38 16.57
CA ALA A 101 30.01 20.47 16.35
C ALA A 101 30.26 21.82 15.68
N GLU A 102 30.51 22.80 16.54
CA GLU A 102 30.93 24.15 16.21
C GLU A 102 32.29 24.07 15.49
N VAL A 103 32.34 24.60 14.28
CA VAL A 103 33.59 24.83 13.55
C VAL A 103 34.08 26.21 13.95
N ARG A 104 35.23 26.28 14.63
CA ARG A 104 36.05 27.49 14.58
C ARG A 104 37.51 27.14 14.40
N ALA A 105 38.05 27.74 13.34
CA ALA A 105 39.45 27.80 12.95
C ALA A 105 40.32 28.50 13.98
#